data_AF-A0A955GNX2-F1
#
_entry.id   AF-A0A955GNX2-F1
#
_cell.length_a   1.000
_cell.length_b   1.000
_cell.length_c   1.000
_cell.angle_alpha   90.00
_cell.angle_beta   90.00
_cell.angle_gamma   90.00
#
_symmetry.space_group_name_H-M   'P 1'
#
loop_
_entity.id
_entity.type
_entity.pdbx_description
1 polymer ?
#
loop_
_entity_poly.entity_id
_entity_poly.type
_entity_poly.pdbx_seq_one_letter_code
_entity_poly.pdbx_strand_id
1 'polypeptide(L)'
;MKHIKKLLLGLVAVNSLVIGLFSLSYFVQAQSVTRGYSSDTLLQKGMIVRLKDDDPNKVEPVKKEQEEKIHGVVINPTDSAVLLGGEDQKVFVASTGPFSVLVSSQNGPIKAGDYVTLSSISGIGMAASDLDKVVIGKAMENFDTNDITKVRSSATIKDSAGNTTEVKIGTIRVDISVGRNPSQRANASLPVVLKGVSETIAGKPVTPARVYVSFFVFV
;
A
#
# COMPACT_ATOMS: atom_id res chain seq x y z
N MET A 1 -30.77 58.08 19.17
CA MET A 1 -30.29 56.73 19.57
C MET A 1 -30.85 55.56 18.73
N LYS A 2 -32.07 55.61 18.16
CA LYS A 2 -32.64 54.51 17.35
C LYS A 2 -31.90 54.22 16.03
N HIS A 3 -31.33 55.24 15.36
CA HIS A 3 -30.65 55.06 14.07
C HIS A 3 -29.26 54.39 14.18
N ILE A 4 -28.52 54.67 15.26
CA ILE A 4 -27.19 54.06 15.51
C ILE A 4 -27.31 52.55 15.77
N LYS A 5 -28.36 52.10 16.48
CA LYS A 5 -28.59 50.66 16.69
C LYS A 5 -28.91 49.90 15.40
N LYS A 6 -29.62 50.52 14.44
CA LYS A 6 -29.91 49.89 13.13
C LYS A 6 -28.67 49.80 12.23
N LEU A 7 -27.78 50.80 12.29
CA LEU A 7 -26.51 50.78 11.57
C LEU A 7 -25.55 49.70 12.13
N LEU A 8 -25.47 49.59 13.47
CA LEU A 8 -24.64 48.57 14.13
C LEU A 8 -25.13 47.15 13.83
N LEU A 9 -26.45 46.94 13.80
CA LEU A 9 -27.05 45.64 13.48
C LEU A 9 -26.80 45.23 12.02
N GLY A 10 -26.81 46.19 11.08
CA GLY A 10 -26.45 45.95 9.69
C GLY A 10 -24.98 45.58 9.51
N LEU A 11 -24.08 46.21 10.25
CA LEU A 11 -22.63 45.92 10.19
C LEU A 11 -22.30 44.51 10.74
N VAL A 12 -23.02 44.07 11.77
CA VAL A 12 -22.90 42.71 12.33
C VAL A 12 -23.46 41.65 11.37
N ALA A 13 -24.58 41.95 10.69
CA ALA A 13 -25.18 41.05 9.69
C ALA A 13 -24.27 40.88 8.45
N VAL A 14 -23.60 41.94 8.00
CA VAL A 14 -22.64 41.87 6.88
C VAL A 14 -21.38 41.10 7.28
N ASN A 15 -20.85 41.30 8.48
CA ASN A 15 -19.69 40.52 8.96
C ASN A 15 -20.00 39.02 9.12
N SER A 16 -21.20 38.68 9.59
CA SER A 16 -21.61 37.27 9.73
C SER A 16 -21.83 36.59 8.37
N LEU A 17 -22.25 37.32 7.34
CA LEU A 17 -22.35 36.79 5.97
C LEU A 17 -20.96 36.54 5.34
N VAL A 18 -19.99 37.43 5.59
CA VAL A 18 -18.62 37.28 5.08
C VAL A 18 -17.88 36.11 5.76
N ILE A 19 -18.13 35.88 7.06
CA ILE A 19 -17.55 34.73 7.79
C ILE A 19 -18.17 33.40 7.35
N GLY A 20 -19.48 33.37 7.03
CA GLY A 20 -20.14 32.17 6.50
C GLY A 20 -19.68 31.76 5.10
N LEU A 21 -19.22 32.71 4.28
CA LEU A 21 -18.63 32.42 2.96
C LEU A 21 -17.20 31.88 3.04
N PHE A 22 -16.48 32.12 4.14
CA PHE A 22 -15.11 31.61 4.35
C PHE A 22 -15.04 30.20 4.96
N SER A 23 -16.18 29.66 5.43
CA SER A 23 -16.26 28.29 5.97
C SER A 23 -16.49 27.19 4.92
N LEU A 24 -16.41 27.51 3.61
CA LEU A 24 -16.17 26.49 2.60
C LEU A 24 -14.72 26.02 2.71
N SER A 25 -14.47 25.18 3.70
CA SER A 25 -13.27 24.35 3.76
C SER A 25 -13.17 23.59 2.44
N TYR A 26 -12.23 23.98 1.60
CA TYR A 26 -11.89 23.21 0.41
C TYR A 26 -11.44 21.83 0.91
N PHE A 27 -12.27 20.81 0.68
CA PHE A 27 -11.82 19.43 0.76
C PHE A 27 -10.76 19.24 -0.32
N VAL A 28 -9.49 19.42 0.03
CA VAL A 28 -8.36 19.06 -0.83
C VAL A 28 -8.34 17.54 -0.89
N GLN A 29 -9.06 16.99 -1.86
CA GLN A 29 -8.93 15.59 -2.24
C GLN A 29 -7.55 15.45 -2.87
N ALA A 30 -6.66 14.68 -2.24
CA ALA A 30 -5.38 14.33 -2.84
C ALA A 30 -5.66 13.63 -4.18
N GLN A 31 -5.32 14.30 -5.28
CA GLN A 31 -5.56 13.73 -6.61
C GLN A 31 -4.58 12.58 -6.82
N SER A 32 -5.11 11.36 -6.98
CA SER A 32 -4.32 10.22 -7.42
C SER A 32 -3.80 10.50 -8.82
N VAL A 33 -2.47 10.55 -8.97
CA VAL A 33 -1.82 10.71 -10.27
C VAL A 33 -1.68 9.33 -10.89
N THR A 34 -2.44 9.07 -11.95
CA THR A 34 -2.33 7.83 -12.72
C THR A 34 -1.44 8.07 -13.93
N ARG A 35 -0.48 7.18 -14.14
CA ARG A 35 0.41 7.24 -15.32
C ARG A 35 0.19 6.05 -16.25
N GLY A 36 0.21 6.31 -17.54
CA GLY A 36 0.15 5.32 -18.60
C GLY A 36 1.52 4.67 -18.84
N TYR A 37 1.49 3.37 -19.17
CA TYR A 37 2.65 2.53 -19.47
C TYR A 37 2.31 1.55 -20.60
N SER A 38 3.35 0.95 -21.17
CA SER A 38 3.26 -0.22 -22.06
C SER A 38 3.51 -1.52 -21.30
N SER A 39 3.13 -2.68 -21.86
CA SER A 39 3.42 -3.99 -21.28
C SER A 39 3.64 -5.02 -22.38
N ASP A 40 4.62 -5.91 -22.17
CA ASP A 40 4.87 -7.07 -23.06
C ASP A 40 3.93 -8.24 -22.73
N THR A 41 3.23 -8.17 -21.59
CA THR A 41 2.29 -9.20 -21.10
C THR A 41 0.88 -8.65 -20.95
N LEU A 42 -0.12 -9.52 -21.01
CA LEU A 42 -1.51 -9.13 -20.76
C LEU A 42 -1.69 -8.79 -19.28
N LEU A 43 -1.96 -7.52 -19.01
CA LEU A 43 -2.23 -7.02 -17.67
C LEU A 43 -3.74 -6.82 -17.45
N GLN A 44 -4.22 -7.24 -16.28
CA GLN A 44 -5.61 -7.15 -15.86
C GLN A 44 -5.72 -6.09 -14.76
N LYS A 45 -6.90 -5.46 -14.70
CA LYS A 45 -7.25 -4.52 -13.63
C LYS A 45 -7.03 -5.17 -12.25
N GLY A 46 -6.41 -4.41 -11.36
CA GLY A 46 -6.10 -4.80 -10.00
C GLY A 46 -4.80 -5.58 -9.83
N MET A 47 -4.08 -5.89 -10.92
CA MET A 47 -2.74 -6.48 -10.78
C MET A 47 -1.73 -5.47 -10.24
N ILE A 48 -0.88 -5.94 -9.35
CA ILE A 48 0.24 -5.19 -8.79
C ILE A 48 1.41 -5.31 -9.76
N VAL A 49 2.00 -4.17 -10.12
CA VAL A 49 3.04 -4.09 -11.16
C VAL A 49 4.27 -3.33 -10.69
N ARG A 50 5.37 -3.61 -11.38
CA ARG A 50 6.66 -2.94 -11.25
C ARG A 50 7.05 -2.36 -12.60
N LEU A 51 7.95 -1.40 -12.59
CA LEU A 51 8.65 -0.99 -13.80
C LEU A 51 9.61 -2.11 -14.24
N LYS A 52 9.72 -2.30 -15.56
CA LYS A 52 10.71 -3.18 -16.15
C LYS A 52 12.10 -2.57 -15.98
N ASP A 53 13.08 -3.38 -15.61
CA ASP A 53 14.44 -2.89 -15.31
C ASP A 53 15.12 -2.30 -16.56
N ASP A 54 14.82 -2.85 -17.75
CA ASP A 54 15.41 -2.42 -19.03
C ASP A 54 14.67 -1.21 -19.67
N ASP A 55 13.41 -0.98 -19.32
CA ASP A 55 12.56 0.06 -19.92
C ASP A 55 11.59 0.66 -18.90
N PRO A 56 11.82 1.90 -18.42
CA PRO A 56 11.00 2.54 -17.40
C PRO A 56 9.61 2.96 -17.90
N ASN A 57 9.32 2.86 -19.20
CA ASN A 57 7.99 3.10 -19.76
C ASN A 57 7.15 1.82 -19.84
N LYS A 58 7.73 0.67 -19.46
CA LYS A 58 7.06 -0.62 -19.42
C LYS A 58 6.82 -1.12 -18.01
N VAL A 59 5.71 -1.82 -17.83
CA VAL A 59 5.33 -2.46 -16.58
C VAL A 59 5.13 -3.96 -16.76
N GLU A 60 5.40 -4.70 -15.69
CA GLU A 60 5.18 -6.14 -15.62
C GLU A 60 4.68 -6.56 -14.23
N PRO A 61 4.04 -7.74 -14.08
CA PRO A 61 3.57 -8.23 -12.79
C PRO A 61 4.72 -8.40 -11.80
N VAL A 62 4.53 -7.94 -10.56
CA VAL A 62 5.56 -8.09 -9.52
C VAL A 62 5.56 -9.49 -8.94
N LYS A 63 6.75 -10.08 -8.78
CA LYS A 63 6.95 -11.33 -8.06
C LYS A 63 7.25 -11.07 -6.58
N LYS A 64 6.97 -12.05 -5.71
CA LYS A 64 7.13 -11.90 -4.26
C LYS A 64 8.57 -11.53 -3.86
N GLU A 65 9.57 -12.08 -4.55
CA GLU A 65 10.99 -11.82 -4.28
C GLU A 65 11.40 -10.38 -4.61
N GLN A 66 10.56 -9.66 -5.36
CA GLN A 66 10.79 -8.30 -5.85
C GLN A 66 9.85 -7.30 -5.16
N GLU A 67 9.37 -7.59 -3.94
CA GLU A 67 8.42 -6.74 -3.21
C GLU A 67 8.93 -5.30 -2.98
N GLU A 68 10.24 -5.09 -2.99
CA GLU A 68 10.85 -3.76 -2.87
C GLU A 68 10.73 -2.92 -4.16
N LYS A 69 10.35 -3.54 -5.29
CA LYS A 69 10.20 -2.89 -6.61
C LYS A 69 8.75 -2.59 -6.99
N ILE A 70 7.81 -2.66 -6.05
CA ILE A 70 6.40 -2.36 -6.34
C ILE A 70 6.26 -0.91 -6.79
N HIS A 71 5.60 -0.72 -7.93
CA HIS A 71 5.35 0.60 -8.51
C HIS A 71 3.91 1.08 -8.31
N GLY A 72 2.96 0.16 -8.40
CA GLY A 72 1.55 0.47 -8.20
C GLY A 72 0.63 -0.65 -8.67
N VAL A 73 -0.63 -0.31 -8.90
CA VAL A 73 -1.67 -1.23 -9.33
C VAL A 73 -2.28 -0.78 -10.66
N VAL A 74 -2.56 -1.74 -11.54
CA VAL A 74 -3.23 -1.50 -12.81
C VAL A 74 -4.68 -1.13 -12.58
N ILE A 75 -5.12 -0.01 -13.15
CA ILE A 75 -6.49 0.49 -13.02
C ILE A 75 -7.13 0.70 -14.39
N ASN A 76 -8.45 0.85 -14.42
CA ASN A 76 -9.10 1.34 -15.63
C ASN A 76 -8.93 2.86 -15.71
N PRO A 77 -8.75 3.42 -16.91
CA PRO A 77 -8.65 4.87 -17.08
C PRO A 77 -9.90 5.63 -16.59
N THR A 78 -11.09 5.00 -16.65
CA THR A 78 -12.33 5.58 -16.11
C THR A 78 -12.37 5.73 -14.59
N ASP A 79 -11.48 5.04 -13.88
CA ASP A 79 -11.48 5.02 -12.41
C ASP A 79 -10.63 6.16 -11.81
N SER A 80 -9.90 6.91 -12.63
CA SER A 80 -9.04 8.01 -12.17
C SER A 80 -9.52 9.38 -12.68
N ALA A 81 -9.36 10.40 -11.83
CA ALA A 81 -9.67 11.78 -12.17
C ALA A 81 -8.62 12.43 -13.08
N VAL A 82 -7.36 11.95 -13.04
CA VAL A 82 -6.24 12.52 -13.79
C VAL A 82 -5.43 11.39 -14.42
N LEU A 83 -5.33 11.42 -15.75
CA LEU A 83 -4.55 10.46 -16.54
C LEU A 83 -3.38 11.18 -17.20
N LEU A 84 -2.17 10.67 -17.00
CA LEU A 84 -0.96 11.13 -17.68
C LEU A 84 -0.43 10.00 -18.56
N GLY A 85 -0.62 10.07 -19.87
CA GLY A 85 -0.10 9.04 -20.80
C GLY A 85 -0.04 9.50 -22.24
N GLY A 86 0.84 8.87 -23.03
CA GLY A 86 0.92 9.04 -24.49
C GLY A 86 -0.02 8.10 -25.24
N GLU A 87 -0.17 8.29 -26.56
CA GLU A 87 -1.10 7.51 -27.41
C GLU A 87 -0.85 5.98 -27.37
N ASP A 88 0.39 5.53 -27.16
CA ASP A 88 0.76 4.11 -27.11
C ASP A 88 0.62 3.47 -25.72
N GLN A 89 0.31 4.26 -24.68
CA GLN A 89 0.30 3.81 -23.30
C GLN A 89 -1.10 3.38 -22.86
N LYS A 90 -1.39 2.09 -23.03
CA LYS A 90 -2.73 1.51 -22.76
C LYS A 90 -2.91 0.96 -21.35
N VAL A 91 -1.83 0.81 -20.59
CA VAL A 91 -1.88 0.30 -19.21
C VAL A 91 -1.76 1.47 -18.24
N PHE A 92 -2.77 1.69 -17.43
CA PHE A 92 -2.78 2.77 -16.45
C PHE A 92 -2.44 2.24 -15.07
N VAL A 93 -1.47 2.86 -14.40
CA VAL A 93 -1.01 2.44 -13.08
C VAL A 93 -1.19 3.57 -12.07
N ALA A 94 -1.84 3.24 -10.96
CA ALA A 94 -2.01 4.11 -9.81
C ALA A 94 -1.04 3.71 -8.70
N SER A 95 -0.29 4.70 -8.20
CA SER A 95 0.64 4.51 -7.07
C SER A 95 0.03 4.92 -5.73
N THR A 96 -1.11 5.63 -5.72
CA THR A 96 -1.77 6.09 -4.51
C THR A 96 -3.28 6.17 -4.69
N GLY A 97 -4.06 5.86 -3.65
CA GLY A 97 -5.51 6.09 -3.58
C GLY A 97 -6.37 4.82 -3.60
N PRO A 98 -7.70 4.96 -3.49
CA PRO A 98 -8.61 3.84 -3.27
C PRO A 98 -8.98 3.13 -4.58
N PHE A 99 -8.28 2.04 -4.89
CA PHE A 99 -8.52 1.26 -6.10
C PHE A 99 -8.78 -0.22 -5.81
N SER A 100 -9.36 -0.89 -6.79
CA SER A 100 -9.60 -2.33 -6.76
C SER A 100 -8.29 -3.08 -7.02
N VAL A 101 -7.90 -3.97 -6.11
CA VAL A 101 -6.69 -4.80 -6.18
C VAL A 101 -7.09 -6.27 -6.22
N LEU A 102 -6.37 -7.05 -7.04
CA LEU A 102 -6.49 -8.50 -7.07
C LEU A 102 -5.79 -9.08 -5.85
N VAL A 103 -6.51 -9.88 -5.09
CA VAL A 103 -6.03 -10.48 -3.85
C VAL A 103 -6.32 -11.97 -3.81
N SER A 104 -5.50 -12.70 -3.07
CA SER A 104 -5.60 -14.13 -2.86
C SER A 104 -5.85 -14.45 -1.38
N SER A 105 -6.46 -15.60 -1.14
CA SER A 105 -6.63 -16.16 0.20
C SER A 105 -5.40 -16.92 0.71
N GLN A 106 -4.22 -16.71 0.10
CA GLN A 106 -3.01 -17.50 0.38
C GLN A 106 -2.58 -17.38 1.85
N ASN A 107 -2.64 -16.17 2.41
CA ASN A 107 -2.31 -15.90 3.80
C ASN A 107 -3.56 -15.74 4.68
N GLY A 108 -4.66 -16.39 4.31
CA GLY A 108 -5.95 -16.31 5.01
C GLY A 108 -6.89 -15.22 4.49
N PRO A 109 -8.04 -14.99 5.17
CA PRO A 109 -8.99 -13.96 4.82
C PRO A 109 -8.42 -12.55 5.09
N ILE A 110 -8.83 -11.57 4.30
CA ILE A 110 -8.43 -10.16 4.48
C ILE A 110 -9.59 -9.42 5.13
N LYS A 111 -9.34 -8.65 6.18
CA LYS A 111 -10.34 -7.78 6.81
C LYS A 111 -10.08 -6.33 6.44
N ALA A 112 -11.14 -5.53 6.48
CA ALA A 112 -11.03 -4.09 6.37
C ALA A 112 -10.10 -3.57 7.48
N GLY A 113 -9.06 -2.85 7.07
CA GLY A 113 -8.00 -2.35 7.91
C GLY A 113 -6.72 -3.18 7.91
N ASP A 114 -6.72 -4.39 7.34
CA ASP A 114 -5.52 -5.20 7.22
C ASP A 114 -4.59 -4.62 6.14
N TYR A 115 -3.29 -4.79 6.31
CA TYR A 115 -2.32 -4.46 5.26
C TYR A 115 -2.32 -5.54 4.18
N VAL A 116 -2.15 -5.13 2.93
CA VAL A 116 -2.05 -6.03 1.77
C VAL A 116 -0.61 -6.03 1.26
N THR A 117 -0.03 -7.21 1.11
CA THR A 117 1.31 -7.45 0.54
C THR A 117 1.20 -8.30 -0.73
N LEU A 118 2.32 -8.60 -1.41
CA LEU A 118 2.36 -9.53 -2.54
C LEU A 118 2.17 -10.97 -2.09
N SER A 119 1.42 -11.74 -2.88
CA SER A 119 1.32 -13.19 -2.78
C SER A 119 2.42 -13.90 -3.58
N SER A 120 2.50 -15.23 -3.50
CA SER A 120 3.36 -16.04 -4.37
C SER A 120 2.90 -16.05 -5.83
N ILE A 121 1.68 -15.56 -6.13
CA ILE A 121 1.20 -15.39 -7.50
C ILE A 121 1.58 -13.99 -7.98
N SER A 122 2.28 -13.92 -9.11
CA SER A 122 2.77 -12.67 -9.66
C SER A 122 1.63 -11.68 -9.92
N GLY A 123 1.80 -10.46 -9.40
CA GLY A 123 0.83 -9.37 -9.52
C GLY A 123 -0.45 -9.53 -8.69
N ILE A 124 -0.54 -10.50 -7.78
CA ILE A 124 -1.70 -10.68 -6.90
C ILE A 124 -1.28 -10.44 -5.45
N GLY A 125 -2.12 -9.71 -4.71
CA GLY A 125 -1.91 -9.43 -3.30
C GLY A 125 -2.39 -10.54 -2.35
N MET A 126 -2.04 -10.44 -1.08
CA MET A 126 -2.56 -11.25 0.03
C MET A 126 -2.51 -10.44 1.33
N ALA A 127 -3.13 -10.94 2.40
CA ALA A 127 -2.97 -10.36 3.74
C ALA A 127 -1.48 -10.30 4.12
N ALA A 128 -1.01 -9.16 4.64
CA ALA A 128 0.36 -9.01 5.10
C ALA A 128 0.60 -9.68 6.45
N SER A 129 1.75 -10.32 6.58
CA SER A 129 2.29 -10.87 7.83
C SER A 129 3.33 -9.91 8.43
N ASP A 130 3.84 -10.24 9.60
CA ASP A 130 4.92 -9.52 10.27
C ASP A 130 6.32 -9.82 9.71
N LEU A 131 6.41 -10.77 8.76
CA LEU A 131 7.62 -11.13 8.02
C LEU A 131 7.81 -10.31 6.74
N ASP A 132 6.72 -9.77 6.19
CA ASP A 132 6.74 -9.03 4.94
C ASP A 132 7.36 -7.65 5.14
N LYS A 133 8.25 -7.22 4.23
CA LYS A 133 8.93 -5.92 4.37
C LYS A 133 8.12 -4.77 3.78
N VAL A 134 7.33 -5.05 2.74
CA VAL A 134 6.63 -4.04 1.94
C VAL A 134 5.14 -4.38 1.85
N VAL A 135 4.33 -3.34 1.93
CA VAL A 135 2.87 -3.37 1.75
C VAL A 135 2.48 -2.46 0.60
N ILE A 136 1.44 -2.86 -0.14
CA ILE A 136 0.86 -2.06 -1.22
C ILE A 136 -0.09 -1.00 -0.64
N GLY A 137 -0.73 -1.31 0.48
CA GLY A 137 -1.71 -0.43 1.10
C GLY A 137 -2.57 -1.13 2.14
N LYS A 138 -3.66 -0.48 2.52
CA LYS A 138 -4.60 -0.95 3.55
C LYS A 138 -5.94 -1.34 2.94
N ALA A 139 -6.42 -2.53 3.25
CA ALA A 139 -7.69 -3.04 2.77
C ALA A 139 -8.85 -2.17 3.28
N MET A 140 -9.75 -1.78 2.38
CA MET A 140 -10.97 -1.04 2.73
C MET A 140 -12.18 -1.97 2.88
N GLU A 141 -12.05 -3.21 2.44
CA GLU A 141 -13.11 -4.20 2.39
C GLU A 141 -12.63 -5.56 2.89
N ASN A 142 -13.57 -6.38 3.35
CA ASN A 142 -13.29 -7.77 3.68
C ASN A 142 -13.21 -8.62 2.41
N PHE A 143 -12.27 -9.56 2.39
CA PHE A 143 -12.18 -10.68 1.45
C PHE A 143 -12.33 -11.99 2.20
N ASP A 144 -13.43 -12.68 1.96
CA ASP A 144 -13.65 -14.04 2.43
C ASP A 144 -13.77 -14.98 1.22
N THR A 145 -13.16 -16.16 1.33
CA THR A 145 -13.28 -17.27 0.39
C THR A 145 -14.70 -17.73 0.10
N ASN A 146 -15.65 -17.41 0.98
CA ASN A 146 -17.07 -17.75 0.86
C ASN A 146 -17.88 -16.73 0.05
N ASP A 147 -17.34 -15.53 -0.20
CA ASP A 147 -18.03 -14.48 -0.95
C ASP A 147 -17.85 -14.66 -2.46
N ILE A 148 -18.78 -15.38 -3.08
CA ILE A 148 -18.80 -15.70 -4.52
C ILE A 148 -18.85 -14.42 -5.38
N THR A 149 -19.35 -13.30 -4.85
CA THR A 149 -19.42 -12.04 -5.60
C THR A 149 -18.06 -11.40 -5.82
N LYS A 150 -17.11 -11.68 -4.91
CA LYS A 150 -15.74 -11.14 -4.93
C LYS A 150 -14.71 -12.12 -5.47
N VAL A 151 -14.94 -13.42 -5.31
CA VAL A 151 -14.09 -14.48 -5.87
C VAL A 151 -14.27 -14.51 -7.40
N ARG A 152 -13.17 -14.34 -8.12
CA ARG A 152 -13.12 -14.29 -9.59
C ARG A 152 -12.49 -15.53 -10.20
N SER A 153 -11.58 -16.18 -9.48
CA SER A 153 -10.85 -17.36 -9.97
C SER A 153 -10.26 -18.16 -8.80
N SER A 154 -9.82 -19.39 -9.04
CA SER A 154 -8.93 -20.10 -8.12
C SER A 154 -7.62 -20.43 -8.83
N ALA A 155 -6.54 -20.41 -8.07
CA ALA A 155 -5.21 -20.76 -8.56
C ALA A 155 -4.59 -21.78 -7.62
N THR A 156 -3.80 -22.67 -8.20
CA THR A 156 -3.13 -23.71 -7.45
C THR A 156 -1.68 -23.28 -7.20
N ILE A 157 -1.31 -23.10 -5.94
CA ILE A 157 0.06 -22.75 -5.54
C ILE A 157 0.74 -23.99 -5.00
N LYS A 158 2.03 -24.15 -5.33
CA LYS A 158 2.91 -25.11 -4.66
C LYS A 158 3.68 -24.40 -3.56
N ASP A 159 3.52 -24.85 -2.33
CA ASP A 159 4.30 -24.37 -1.20
C ASP A 159 5.77 -24.86 -1.30
N SER A 160 6.66 -24.26 -0.52
CA SER A 160 8.08 -24.61 -0.38
C SER A 160 8.30 -26.08 0.02
N ALA A 161 7.28 -26.72 0.61
CA ALA A 161 7.25 -28.14 0.94
C ALA A 161 6.77 -29.06 -0.21
N GLY A 162 6.47 -28.51 -1.40
CA GLY A 162 5.95 -29.25 -2.55
C GLY A 162 4.44 -29.54 -2.48
N ASN A 163 3.77 -29.12 -1.41
CA ASN A 163 2.33 -29.30 -1.23
C ASN A 163 1.53 -28.36 -2.12
N THR A 164 0.46 -28.90 -2.69
CA THR A 164 -0.39 -28.18 -3.64
C THR A 164 -1.60 -27.63 -2.88
N THR A 165 -1.69 -26.30 -2.76
CA THR A 165 -2.80 -25.62 -2.06
C THR A 165 -3.59 -24.81 -3.08
N GLU A 166 -4.91 -25.02 -3.10
CA GLU A 166 -5.82 -24.17 -3.87
C GLU A 166 -6.05 -22.86 -3.12
N VAL A 167 -5.75 -21.75 -3.78
CA VAL A 167 -6.04 -20.40 -3.28
C VAL A 167 -7.12 -19.76 -4.12
N LYS A 168 -8.05 -19.07 -3.48
CA LYS A 168 -9.08 -18.29 -4.18
C LYS A 168 -8.56 -16.89 -4.44
N ILE A 169 -8.77 -16.41 -5.66
CA ILE A 169 -8.42 -15.07 -6.11
C ILE A 169 -9.71 -14.26 -6.24
N GLY A 170 -9.69 -13.04 -5.73
CA GLY A 170 -10.79 -12.10 -5.88
C GLY A 170 -10.29 -10.67 -6.01
N THR A 171 -11.23 -9.73 -5.92
CA THR A 171 -10.94 -8.30 -6.00
C THR A 171 -11.53 -7.60 -4.78
N ILE A 172 -10.73 -6.74 -4.15
CA ILE A 172 -11.18 -5.86 -3.05
C ILE A 172 -10.70 -4.43 -3.26
N ARG A 173 -11.39 -3.46 -2.64
CA ARG A 173 -10.83 -2.10 -2.53
C ARG A 173 -9.70 -2.03 -1.51
N VAL A 174 -8.61 -1.40 -1.93
CA VAL A 174 -7.43 -1.11 -1.10
C VAL A 174 -7.09 0.36 -1.27
N ASP A 175 -6.78 1.03 -0.17
CA ASP A 175 -6.18 2.35 -0.20
C ASP A 175 -4.68 2.19 -0.46
N ILE A 176 -4.29 2.38 -1.72
CA ILE A 176 -2.94 2.16 -2.20
C ILE A 176 -2.02 3.23 -1.59
N SER A 177 -1.00 2.75 -0.90
CA SER A 177 0.08 3.51 -0.29
C SER A 177 1.29 2.60 -0.18
N VAL A 178 2.04 2.47 -1.29
CA VAL A 178 3.18 1.57 -1.36
C VAL A 178 4.25 2.03 -0.37
N GLY A 179 4.67 1.15 0.54
CA GLY A 179 5.61 1.51 1.57
C GLY A 179 6.06 0.33 2.44
N ARG A 180 6.90 0.63 3.43
CA ARG A 180 7.34 -0.36 4.40
C ARG A 180 6.16 -0.84 5.24
N ASN A 181 6.13 -2.14 5.50
CA ASN A 181 5.11 -2.75 6.35
C ASN A 181 5.24 -2.23 7.79
N PRO A 182 4.26 -1.49 8.32
CA PRO A 182 4.33 -0.98 9.69
C PRO A 182 4.26 -2.09 10.75
N SER A 183 3.71 -3.25 10.37
CA SER A 183 3.59 -4.43 11.22
C SER A 183 4.81 -5.35 11.13
N GLN A 184 5.83 -4.99 10.35
CA GLN A 184 7.05 -5.78 10.26
C GLN A 184 7.73 -5.87 11.62
N ARG A 185 8.12 -7.08 12.03
CA ARG A 185 8.97 -7.20 13.23
C ARG A 185 10.26 -6.45 12.97
N ALA A 186 10.50 -5.40 13.76
CA ALA A 186 11.81 -4.84 13.92
C ALA A 186 12.68 -5.90 14.59
N ASN A 187 13.32 -6.76 13.79
CA ASN A 187 14.49 -7.46 14.27
C ASN A 187 15.46 -6.37 14.69
N ALA A 188 15.63 -6.20 16.01
CA ALA A 188 16.58 -5.28 16.60
C ALA A 188 17.97 -5.67 16.07
N SER A 189 18.34 -5.21 14.89
CA SER A 189 19.62 -5.53 14.31
C SER A 189 20.62 -4.62 15.00
N LEU A 190 21.60 -5.23 15.66
CA LEU A 190 22.74 -4.49 16.17
C LEU A 190 23.37 -3.72 15.01
N PRO A 191 23.66 -2.42 15.18
CA PRO A 191 24.54 -1.70 14.26
C PRO A 191 25.79 -2.53 13.97
N VAL A 192 26.24 -2.55 12.71
CA VAL A 192 27.36 -3.41 12.25
C VAL A 192 28.60 -3.29 13.14
N VAL A 193 28.88 -2.08 13.62
CA VAL A 193 29.98 -1.77 14.54
C VAL A 193 29.83 -2.51 15.87
N LEU A 194 28.63 -2.50 16.46
CA LEU A 194 28.35 -3.19 17.73
C LEU A 194 28.33 -4.70 17.55
N LYS A 195 27.87 -5.20 16.40
CA LYS A 195 27.90 -6.63 16.07
C LYS A 195 29.35 -7.15 16.00
N GLY A 196 30.22 -6.49 15.25
CA GLY A 196 31.61 -6.91 15.08
C GLY A 196 32.41 -6.92 16.39
N VAL A 197 32.26 -5.88 17.22
CA VAL A 197 32.95 -5.79 18.52
C VAL A 197 32.41 -6.83 19.50
N SER A 198 31.09 -6.98 19.59
CA SER A 198 30.48 -7.90 20.55
C SER A 198 30.70 -9.38 20.18
N GLU A 199 30.71 -9.73 18.89
CA GLU A 199 31.03 -11.09 18.43
C GLU A 199 32.51 -11.44 18.61
N THR A 200 33.41 -10.47 18.40
CA THR A 200 34.86 -10.64 18.62
C THR A 200 35.19 -10.85 20.10
N ILE A 201 34.54 -10.11 21.00
CA ILE A 201 34.76 -10.22 22.45
C ILE A 201 34.06 -11.45 23.03
N ALA A 202 32.83 -11.76 22.60
CA ALA A 202 32.05 -12.86 23.14
C ALA A 202 32.37 -14.23 22.51
N GLY A 203 33.09 -14.25 21.38
CA GLY A 203 33.42 -15.47 20.62
C GLY A 203 32.22 -16.19 20.02
N LYS A 204 31.03 -15.57 20.03
CA LYS A 204 29.77 -16.12 19.52
C LYS A 204 28.78 -14.99 19.19
N PRO A 205 27.81 -15.23 18.28
CA PRO A 205 26.71 -14.31 18.05
C PRO A 205 25.95 -14.04 19.36
N VAL A 206 25.85 -12.77 19.73
CA VAL A 206 25.16 -12.32 20.94
C VAL A 206 23.91 -11.51 20.60
N THR A 207 22.86 -11.71 21.39
CA THR A 207 21.59 -11.02 21.17
C THR A 207 21.70 -9.52 21.51
N PRO A 208 21.04 -8.63 20.74
CA PRO A 208 21.08 -7.18 20.93
C PRO A 208 20.76 -6.73 22.35
N ALA A 209 19.73 -7.34 22.96
CA ALA A 209 19.34 -7.06 24.33
C ALA A 209 20.49 -7.29 25.33
N ARG A 210 21.29 -8.34 25.14
CA ARG A 210 22.42 -8.66 26.02
C ARG A 210 23.56 -7.65 25.87
N VAL A 211 23.76 -7.12 24.67
CA VAL A 211 24.74 -6.04 24.40
C VAL A 211 24.30 -4.73 25.06
N TYR A 212 23.03 -4.34 24.90
CA TYR A 212 22.52 -3.11 25.54
C TYR A 212 22.54 -3.19 27.07
N VAL A 213 22.18 -4.35 27.65
CA VAL A 213 22.27 -4.57 29.10
C VAL A 213 23.73 -4.53 29.57
N SER A 214 24.66 -5.11 28.82
CA SER A 214 26.09 -5.05 29.19
C SER A 214 26.64 -3.62 29.22
N PHE A 215 26.20 -2.75 28.30
CA PHE A 215 26.56 -1.33 28.32
C PHE A 215 26.05 -0.61 29.56
N PHE A 216 24.85 -0.97 30.05
CA PHE A 216 24.25 -0.35 31.23
C PHE A 216 24.91 -0.79 32.55
N VAL A 217 25.49 -2.00 32.59
CA VAL A 217 26.21 -2.51 33.76
C VAL A 217 27.66 -2.01 33.82
N PHE A 218 28.22 -1.63 32.67
CA PHE A 218 29.62 -1.21 32.54
C PHE A 218 29.82 0.30 32.72
N VAL A 219 28.76 1.10 32.63
CA VAL A 219 28.72 2.53 33.01
C VAL A 219 28.39 2.66 34.48
#